data_AF-A0A355GR83-F1
#
_entry.id   AF-A0A355GR83-F1
#
_cell.length_a   1.000
_cell.length_b   1.000
_cell.length_c   1.000
_cell.angle_alpha   90.00
_cell.angle_beta   90.00
_cell.angle_gamma   90.00
#
_symmetry.space_group_name_H-M   'P 1'
#
loop_
_entity.id
_entity.type
_entity.pdbx_description
1 polymer ?
#
loop_
_entity_poly.entity_id
_entity_poly.type
_entity_poly.pdbx_seq_one_letter_code
_entity_poly.pdbx_strand_id
1 'polypeptide(L)'
;MLTESKISENTYQPFLKAVYNNRLSKDHYGQRAIDGSNFIVCENSAYVVMSTDTTMEVKRIAIAQDNNGIDAEDRIKKLLLIRNR
;
A
#
# COMPACT_ATOMS: atom_id res chain seq x y z
N MET A 1 20.13 -0.21 -25.35
CA MET A 1 18.70 -0.55 -25.28
C MET A 1 18.27 -0.42 -23.83
N LEU A 2 17.47 0.59 -23.49
CA LEU A 2 16.78 0.64 -22.19
C LEU A 2 15.46 -0.09 -22.42
N THR A 3 15.35 -1.32 -21.93
CA THR A 3 14.10 -2.08 -22.01
C THR A 3 13.13 -1.41 -21.04
N GLU A 4 12.13 -0.71 -21.56
CA GLU A 4 11.01 -0.27 -20.73
C GLU A 4 10.32 -1.54 -20.20
N SER A 5 10.57 -1.89 -18.94
CA SER A 5 9.83 -2.94 -18.26
C SER A 5 8.39 -2.47 -18.07
N LYS A 6 7.53 -2.75 -19.06
CA LYS A 6 6.08 -2.61 -18.94
C LYS A 6 5.58 -3.72 -18.02
N ILE A 7 5.68 -3.49 -16.71
CA ILE A 7 5.14 -4.38 -15.70
C ILE A 7 3.60 -4.30 -15.78
N SER A 8 2.96 -5.48 -15.86
CA SER A 8 1.50 -5.58 -15.91
C SER A 8 0.88 -5.09 -14.61
N GLU A 9 -0.22 -4.34 -14.69
CA GLU A 9 -0.99 -3.89 -13.52
C GLU A 9 -1.59 -5.05 -12.71
N ASN A 10 -1.53 -6.29 -13.22
CA ASN A 10 -1.88 -7.50 -12.47
C ASN A 10 -0.86 -7.86 -11.38
N THR A 11 0.36 -7.32 -11.46
CA THR A 11 1.42 -7.52 -10.46
C THR A 11 1.44 -6.45 -9.37
N TYR A 12 0.58 -5.44 -9.49
CA TYR A 12 0.43 -4.39 -8.49
C TYR A 12 -0.05 -4.98 -7.18
N GLN A 13 0.28 -4.34 -6.08
CA GLN A 13 -0.02 -4.87 -4.75
C GLN A 13 -1.55 -5.01 -4.55
N PRO A 14 -2.13 -6.23 -4.55
CA PRO A 14 -3.57 -6.48 -4.50
C PRO A 14 -4.33 -5.70 -3.43
N PHE A 15 -3.83 -5.64 -2.20
CA PHE A 15 -4.56 -4.96 -1.13
C PHE A 15 -4.66 -3.45 -1.33
N LEU A 16 -3.59 -2.83 -1.85
CA LEU A 16 -3.62 -1.41 -2.19
C LEU A 16 -4.49 -1.19 -3.43
N LYS A 17 -4.45 -2.09 -4.42
CA LYS A 17 -5.30 -2.02 -5.62
C LYS A 17 -6.79 -2.05 -5.28
N ALA A 18 -7.19 -2.89 -4.33
CA ALA A 18 -8.58 -3.00 -3.89
C ALA A 18 -9.12 -1.70 -3.27
N VAL A 19 -8.26 -0.89 -2.62
CA VAL A 19 -8.67 0.33 -1.92
C VAL A 19 -8.44 1.58 -2.77
N TYR A 20 -7.28 1.68 -3.40
CA TYR A 20 -6.79 2.90 -4.07
C TYR A 20 -6.91 2.85 -5.59
N ASN A 21 -7.07 1.66 -6.18
CA ASN A 21 -7.26 1.44 -7.62
C ASN A 21 -6.37 2.33 -8.52
N ASN A 22 -6.91 3.43 -9.05
CA ASN A 22 -6.21 4.35 -9.94
C ASN A 22 -5.16 5.26 -9.28
N ARG A 23 -5.03 5.23 -7.94
CA ARG A 23 -4.03 6.00 -7.18
C ARG A 23 -2.74 5.22 -6.89
N LEU A 24 -2.58 4.03 -7.48
CA LEU A 24 -1.32 3.28 -7.40
C LEU A 24 -0.22 3.98 -8.21
N SER A 25 0.98 4.07 -7.62
CA SER A 25 2.13 4.69 -8.27
C SER A 25 2.66 3.77 -9.38
N LYS A 26 2.51 4.21 -10.64
CA LYS A 26 3.05 3.50 -11.82
C LYS A 26 4.58 3.50 -11.83
N ASP A 27 5.20 4.60 -11.38
CA ASP A 27 6.65 4.73 -11.26
C ASP A 27 7.26 3.73 -10.27
N HIS A 28 6.44 3.24 -9.34
CA HIS A 28 6.83 2.24 -8.34
C HIS A 28 6.10 0.93 -8.55
N TYR A 29 5.71 0.64 -9.80
CA TYR A 29 5.13 -0.64 -10.22
C TYR A 29 3.94 -1.10 -9.36
N GLY A 30 3.13 -0.14 -8.91
CA GLY A 30 1.95 -0.36 -8.07
C GLY A 30 2.25 -0.99 -6.70
N GLN A 31 3.49 -0.89 -6.21
CA GLN A 31 3.87 -1.33 -4.86
C GLN A 31 3.47 -0.32 -3.77
N ARG A 32 3.14 0.91 -4.17
CA ARG A 32 2.64 1.96 -3.28
C ARG A 32 1.45 2.70 -3.87
N ALA A 33 0.57 3.19 -3.01
CA ALA A 33 -0.52 4.10 -3.37
C ALA A 33 -0.16 5.53 -2.98
N ILE A 34 -0.54 6.51 -3.80
CA ILE A 34 -0.37 7.94 -3.52
C ILE A 34 -1.68 8.48 -2.94
N ASP A 35 -1.61 9.19 -1.83
CA ASP A 35 -2.76 9.82 -1.18
C ASP A 35 -2.37 11.22 -0.65
N GLY A 36 -2.64 12.24 -1.46
CA GLY A 36 -2.20 13.62 -1.18
C GLY A 36 -0.67 13.72 -1.12
N SER A 37 -0.15 14.35 -0.07
CA SER A 37 1.30 14.48 0.22
C SER A 37 1.90 13.25 0.90
N ASN A 38 1.21 12.11 0.86
CA ASN A 38 1.67 10.87 1.43
C ASN A 38 1.63 9.74 0.42
N PHE A 39 2.40 8.70 0.67
CA PHE A 39 2.29 7.43 -0.02
C PHE A 39 2.19 6.29 0.99
N ILE A 40 1.45 5.25 0.61
CA ILE A 40 1.16 4.09 1.45
C ILE A 40 1.85 2.87 0.86
N VAL A 41 2.61 2.17 1.68
CA VAL A 41 3.23 0.88 1.36
C VAL A 41 2.56 -0.21 2.20
N CYS A 42 2.40 -1.39 1.60
CA CYS A 42 1.92 -2.57 2.31
C CYS A 42 3.12 -3.42 2.75
N GLU A 43 3.33 -3.52 4.05
CA GLU A 43 4.30 -4.45 4.64
C GLU A 43 3.60 -5.77 5.03
N ASN A 44 4.35 -6.75 5.54
CA ASN A 44 3.76 -8.03 5.97
C ASN A 44 2.65 -7.83 7.01
N SER A 45 2.94 -7.12 8.10
CA SER A 45 2.05 -6.94 9.24
C SER A 45 1.54 -5.51 9.42
N ALA A 46 1.64 -4.65 8.39
CA ALA A 46 1.21 -3.27 8.49
C ALA A 46 0.91 -2.62 7.13
N TYR A 47 0.22 -1.48 7.18
CA TYR A 47 0.35 -0.43 6.18
C TYR A 47 1.16 0.74 6.75
N VAL A 48 2.11 1.22 5.98
CA VAL A 48 2.98 2.33 6.38
C VAL A 48 2.68 3.52 5.49
N VAL A 49 2.30 4.63 6.12
CA VAL A 49 2.07 5.92 5.49
C VAL A 49 3.34 6.74 5.64
N MET A 50 3.92 7.14 4.53
CA MET A 50 5.13 7.95 4.46
C MET A 50 4.83 9.28 3.78
N SER A 51 5.50 10.34 4.23
CA SER A 51 5.45 11.65 3.57
C SER A 51 6.19 11.59 2.23
N THR A 52 5.61 12.13 1.17
CA THR A 52 6.28 12.24 -0.13
C THR A 52 7.45 13.21 -0.10
N ASP A 53 7.42 14.20 0.80
CA ASP A 53 8.39 15.30 0.84
C ASP A 53 9.64 14.92 1.63
N THR A 54 9.45 14.26 2.78
CA THR A 54 10.54 13.92 3.71
C THR A 54 10.92 12.44 3.67
N THR A 55 10.11 11.59 3.02
CA THR A 55 10.26 10.12 3.02
C THR A 55 10.26 9.53 4.45
N MET A 56 9.69 10.26 5.43
CA MET A 56 9.57 9.80 6.80
C MET A 56 8.23 9.11 7.03
N GLU A 57 8.22 8.11 7.92
CA GLU A 57 6.99 7.45 8.38
C GLU A 57 6.14 8.45 9.17
N VAL A 58 4.93 8.71 8.68
CA VAL A 58 3.93 9.57 9.31
C VAL A 58 3.00 8.74 10.19
N LYS A 59 2.65 7.54 9.73
CA LYS A 59 1.69 6.68 10.42
C LYS A 59 1.92 5.22 10.05
N ARG A 60 1.77 4.34 11.04
CA ARG A 60 1.75 2.90 10.87
C ARG A 60 0.41 2.33 11.31
N ILE A 61 -0.17 1.52 10.45
CA ILE A 61 -1.44 0.83 10.66
C ILE A 61 -1.10 -0.64 10.82
N ALA A 62 -1.01 -1.12 12.06
CA ALA A 62 -0.73 -2.52 12.34
C ALA A 62 -1.88 -3.41 11.83
N ILE A 63 -1.50 -4.55 11.25
CA ILE A 63 -2.39 -5.65 10.90
C ILE A 63 -2.21 -6.74 11.95
N ALA A 64 -3.31 -7.12 12.59
CA ALA A 64 -3.33 -8.21 13.55
C ALA A 64 -3.05 -9.52 12.81
N GLN A 65 -2.06 -10.27 13.29
CA GLN A 65 -1.68 -11.57 12.76
C GLN A 65 -1.74 -12.63 13.85
N ASP A 66 -1.95 -13.89 13.46
CA ASP A 66 -1.83 -15.03 14.35
C ASP A 66 -0.36 -15.44 14.59
N ASN A 67 -0.14 -16.50 15.36
CA ASN A 67 1.20 -17.00 15.67
C ASN A 67 1.96 -17.55 14.45
N ASN A 68 1.29 -17.73 13.30
CA ASN A 68 1.88 -18.17 12.05
C ASN A 68 2.16 -16.98 11.10
N GLY A 69 1.89 -15.74 11.52
CA GLY A 69 2.05 -14.55 10.70
C GLY A 69 0.95 -14.38 9.65
N ILE A 70 -0.20 -15.06 9.81
CA ILE A 70 -1.36 -14.94 8.94
C ILE A 70 -2.27 -13.83 9.47
N ASP A 71 -2.79 -12.99 8.58
CA ASP A 71 -3.70 -11.92 8.95
C ASP A 71 -4.95 -12.47 9.65
N ALA A 72 -5.17 -12.06 10.89
CA ALA A 72 -6.32 -12.39 11.72
C ALA A 72 -7.49 -11.42 11.51
N GLU A 73 -7.35 -10.45 10.60
CA GLU A 73 -8.35 -9.46 10.25
C GLU A 73 -8.34 -9.13 8.75
N ASP A 74 -9.44 -8.54 8.27
CA ASP A 74 -9.57 -8.13 6.87
C ASP A 74 -8.83 -6.81 6.61
N ARG A 75 -7.64 -6.90 5.99
CA ARG A 75 -6.80 -5.72 5.74
C ARG A 75 -7.47 -4.65 4.88
N ILE A 76 -8.26 -5.07 3.88
CA ILE A 76 -8.91 -4.16 2.94
C ILE A 76 -9.97 -3.36 3.68
N LYS A 77 -10.81 -4.02 4.48
CA LYS A 77 -11.83 -3.34 5.31
C LYS A 77 -11.18 -2.38 6.31
N LYS A 78 -10.11 -2.80 6.98
CA LYS A 78 -9.38 -1.95 7.93
C LYS A 78 -8.84 -0.69 7.27
N LEU A 79 -8.24 -0.82 6.09
CA LEU A 79 -7.68 0.31 5.35
C LEU A 79 -8.77 1.26 4.83
N LEU A 80 -9.89 0.72 4.32
CA LEU A 80 -11.05 1.52 3.91
C LEU A 80 -11.62 2.35 5.07
N LEU A 81 -11.74 1.73 6.26
CA LEU A 81 -12.25 2.40 7.45
C LEU A 81 -11.35 3.54 7.91
N ILE A 82 -10.03 3.40 7.75
CA ILE A 82 -9.06 4.44 8.12
C ILE A 82 -9.06 5.58 7.09
N ARG A 83 -9.24 5.27 5.81
CA ARG A 83 -9.28 6.28 4.74
C ARG A 83 -10.53 7.16 4.80
N ASN A 84 -11.66 6.59 5.23
CA ASN A 84 -12.94 7.31 5.28
C ASN A 84 -13.15 8.12 6.58
N ARG A 85 -12.12 8.19 7.44
CA ARG A 85 -12.12 8.97 8.69
C ARG A 85 -11.34 10.26 8.50
#